data_AF-A0A962UZ51-F1
#
_entry.id   AF-A0A962UZ51-F1
#
_cell.length_a   1.000
_cell.length_b   1.000
_cell.length_c   1.000
_cell.angle_alpha   90.00
_cell.angle_beta   90.00
_cell.angle_gamma   90.00
#
_symmetry.space_group_name_H-M   'P 1'
#
loop_
_entity.id
_entity.type
_entity.pdbx_description
1 polymer ?
#
loop_
_entity_poly.entity_id
_entity_poly.type
_entity_poly.pdbx_seq_one_letter_code
_entity_poly.pdbx_strand_id
1 'polypeptide(L)' 'MKILILGAGQVGTSVARNLAGETNNDITVVDYRPEVLQDLQDRLDIRTVHGYASHPDVMEEAGA' A
#
# COMPACT_ATOMS: atom_id res chain seq x y z
N MET A 1 3.97 4.13 -13.15
CA MET A 1 3.99 5.21 -12.15
C MET A 1 4.12 4.57 -10.78
N LYS A 2 4.98 5.10 -9.91
CA LYS A 2 5.09 4.63 -8.52
C LYS A 2 4.10 5.39 -7.65
N ILE A 3 3.29 4.68 -6.87
CA ILE A 3 2.24 5.26 -6.04
C ILE A 3 2.38 4.69 -4.63
N LEU A 4 2.58 5.56 -3.65
CA LEU A 4 2.56 5.19 -2.23
C LEU A 4 1.23 5.58 -1.61
N ILE A 5 0.58 4.65 -0.93
CA ILE A 5 -0.66 4.86 -0.19
C ILE A 5 -0.37 4.67 1.30
N LEU A 6 -0.52 5.73 2.08
CA LEU A 6 -0.25 5.72 3.52
C LEU A 6 -1.57 5.52 4.27
N GLY A 7 -1.83 4.28 4.67
CA GLY A 7 -3.03 3.85 5.37
C GLY A 7 -3.92 2.96 4.50
N ALA A 8 -4.13 1.72 4.94
CA ALA A 8 -5.04 0.72 4.39
C ALA A 8 -6.46 0.83 4.99
N GLY A 9 -6.91 2.04 5.33
CA GLY A 9 -8.30 2.28 5.73
C GLY A 9 -9.29 2.09 4.57
N GLN A 10 -10.55 2.48 4.78
CA GLN A 10 -11.58 2.40 3.73
C GLN A 10 -11.18 3.16 2.45
N VAL A 11 -10.66 4.38 2.60
CA VAL A 11 -10.23 5.21 1.47
C VAL A 11 -9.00 4.63 0.78
N GLY A 12 -7.94 4.32 1.53
CA GLY A 12 -6.72 3.76 0.95
C GLY A 12 -6.95 2.43 0.23
N THR A 13 -7.80 1.57 0.76
CA THR A 13 -8.22 0.32 0.11
C THR A 13 -8.98 0.57 -1.19
N SER A 14 -9.91 1.53 -1.19
CA SER A 14 -10.67 1.89 -2.40
C SER A 14 -9.76 2.46 -3.48
N VAL A 15 -8.82 3.33 -3.10
CA VAL A 15 -7.82 3.91 -4.01
C VAL A 15 -6.91 2.82 -4.57
N ALA A 16 -6.35 1.96 -3.70
CA ALA A 16 -5.52 0.84 -4.12
C ALA A 16 -6.25 -0.06 -5.12
N ARG A 17 -7.51 -0.41 -4.86
CA ARG A 17 -8.33 -1.25 -5.75
C ARG A 17 -8.55 -0.62 -7.12
N ASN A 18 -8.86 0.67 -7.17
CA ASN A 18 -9.11 1.37 -8.44
C ASN A 18 -7.83 1.47 -9.28
N LEU A 19 -6.70 1.73 -8.63
CA LEU A 19 -5.43 1.95 -9.32
C LEU A 19 -4.72 0.64 -9.71
N ALA A 20 -4.91 -0.45 -8.94
CA ALA A 20 -4.28 -1.74 -9.21
C ALA A 20 -4.77 -2.41 -10.50
N GLY A 21 -5.89 -1.98 -11.05
CA GLY A 21 -6.39 -2.46 -12.34
C GLY A 21 -5.66 -1.86 -13.56
N GLU A 22 -4.83 -0.84 -13.37
CA GLU A 22 -4.09 -0.20 -14.45
C GLU A 22 -2.70 -0.83 -14.61
N THR A 23 -2.37 -1.27 -15.83
CA THR A 23 -1.15 -2.05 -16.14
C THR A 23 0.17 -1.31 -15.89
N ASN A 24 0.12 0.00 -15.66
CA ASN A 24 1.31 0.84 -15.55
C ASN A 24 1.46 1.45 -14.16
N ASN A 25 0.75 0.96 -13.15
CA ASN A 25 0.83 1.44 -11.76
C ASN A 25 1.56 0.43 -10.87
N ASP A 26 2.59 0.89 -10.19
CA ASP A 26 3.33 0.15 -9.17
C ASP A 26 2.94 0.73 -7.81
N ILE A 27 2.11 0.00 -7.07
CA ILE A 27 1.42 0.50 -5.87
C ILE A 27 2.05 -0.16 -4.65
N THR A 28 2.45 0.68 -3.70
CA THR A 28 2.89 0.25 -2.36
C THR A 28 1.96 0.83 -1.30
N VAL A 29 1.38 -0.02 -0.46
CA VAL A 29 0.51 0.38 0.66
C VAL A 29 1.23 0.20 1.99
N VAL A 30 1.24 1.25 2.82
CA VAL A 30 1.81 1.24 4.16
C VAL A 30 0.69 1.28 5.20
N ASP A 31 0.66 0.35 6.16
CA ASP A 31 -0.24 0.41 7.33
C ASP A 31 0.40 -0.32 8.52
N TYR A 32 -0.06 -0.02 9.74
CA TYR A 32 0.42 -0.68 10.96
C TYR A 32 -0.38 -1.94 11.32
N ARG A 33 -1.45 -2.24 10.56
CA ARG A 33 -2.31 -3.41 10.77
C ARG A 33 -1.96 -4.50 9.75
N PRO A 34 -1.22 -5.54 10.16
CA PRO A 34 -0.75 -6.57 9.24
C PRO A 34 -1.90 -7.37 8.61
N GLU A 35 -3.03 -7.53 9.31
CA GLU A 35 -4.18 -8.30 8.83
C GLU A 35 -4.82 -7.64 7.60
N VAL A 36 -4.88 -6.31 7.60
CA VAL A 36 -5.45 -5.53 6.49
C VAL A 36 -4.51 -5.53 5.28
N LEU A 37 -3.20 -5.44 5.53
CA LEU A 37 -2.20 -5.53 4.48
C LEU A 37 -2.22 -6.91 3.80
N GLN A 38 -2.35 -7.99 4.58
CA GLN A 38 -2.46 -9.34 4.03
C GLN A 38 -3.72 -9.50 3.16
N ASP A 39 -4.90 -9.07 3.63
CA ASP A 39 -6.14 -9.13 2.82
C ASP A 39 -6.00 -8.35 1.50
N LEU A 40 -5.36 -7.18 1.54
CA LEU A 40 -5.11 -6.37 0.35
C LEU A 40 -4.19 -7.09 -0.64
N GLN A 41 -3.10 -7.68 -0.16
CA GLN A 41 -2.11 -8.39 -0.98
C GLN A 41 -2.68 -9.67 -1.59
N ASP A 42 -3.56 -10.37 -0.88
CA ASP A 42 -4.23 -11.58 -1.38
C ASP A 42 -5.22 -11.26 -2.52
N ARG A 43 -5.71 -10.02 -2.59
CA ARG A 43 -6.79 -9.61 -3.49
C ARG A 43 -6.33 -8.71 -4.65
N LEU A 44 -5.20 -8.05 -4.51
CA LEU A 44 -4.68 -7.05 -5.46
C LEU A 44 -3.21 -7.33 -5.74
N ASP A 45 -2.78 -7.12 -6.98
CA ASP A 45 -1.37 -7.18 -7.37
C ASP A 45 -0.65 -5.89 -6.95
N ILE A 46 -0.33 -5.80 -5.65
CA ILE A 46 0.31 -4.64 -5.04
C ILE A 46 1.39 -5.06 -4.03
N ARG A 47 2.31 -4.14 -3.73
CA ARG A 47 3.24 -4.28 -2.61
C ARG A 47 2.62 -3.72 -1.34
N THR A 48 2.94 -4.32 -0.19
CA THR A 48 2.60 -3.80 1.13
C THR A 48 3.84 -3.66 2.00
N VAL A 49 3.82 -2.69 2.92
CA VAL A 49 4.85 -2.49 3.94
C VAL A 49 4.17 -2.30 5.29
N HIS A 50 4.58 -3.08 6.27
CA HIS A 50 4.02 -3.02 7.61
C HIS A 50 4.81 -2.03 8.48
N GLY A 51 4.15 -0.98 8.96
CA GLY A 51 4.77 0.01 9.83
C GLY A 51 4.00 1.33 9.89
N TYR A 52 4.57 2.27 10.64
CA TYR A 52 4.05 3.64 10.70
C TYR A 52 4.66 4.46 9.57
N ALA A 53 3.82 4.99 8.69
CA ALA A 53 4.24 5.86 7.58
C ALA A 53 4.95 7.15 8.01
N SER A 54 4.89 7.51 9.30
CA SER A 54 5.64 8.63 9.87
C SER A 54 7.10 8.30 10.18
N HIS A 55 7.51 7.02 10.08
CA HIS A 55 8.89 6.62 10.36
C HIS A 55 9.75 6.64 9.07
N PRO A 56 10.95 7.23 9.10
CA PRO A 56 11.81 7.32 7.92
C PRO A 56 12.22 5.97 7.32
N ASP A 57 12.52 4.99 8.16
CA ASP A 57 12.90 3.62 7.76
C ASP A 57 11.76 2.91 7.00
N VAL A 58 10.52 3.07 7.48
CA VAL A 58 9.33 2.52 6.81
C VAL A 58 9.11 3.18 5.44
N MET A 59 9.35 4.49 5.31
CA MET A 59 9.22 5.19 4.04
C MET A 59 10.32 4.82 3.05
N GLU A 60 11.55 4.62 3.52
CA GLU A 60 12.65 4.09 2.70
C GLU A 60 12.33 2.69 2.19
N GLU A 61 11.82 1.79 3.05
CA GLU A 61 11.36 0.47 2.64
C GLU A 61 10.23 0.56 1.61
N ALA A 62 9.27 1.48 1.80
CA ALA A 62 8.16 1.72 0.87
C ALA A 62 8.59 2.33 -0.48
N GLY A 63 9.85 2.77 -0.62
CA GLY A 63 10.42 3.30 -1.85
C GLY A 63 10.17 4.80 -2.06
N ALA A 64 10.02 5.55 -0.97
CA ALA A 64 9.95 7.01 -0.95
C ALA A 64 11.29 7.70 -1.25
#